data_AF-A0A0A2MCI0-F1
#
_entry.id   AF-A0A0A2MCI0-F1
#
_cell.length_a   1.000
_cell.length_b   1.000
_cell.length_c   1.000
_cell.angle_alpha   90.00
_cell.angle_beta   90.00
_cell.angle_gamma   90.00
#
_symmetry.space_group_name_H-M   'P 1'
#
loop_
_entity.id
_entity.type
_entity.pdbx_description
1 polymer ?
#
loop_
_entity_poly.entity_id
_entity_poly.type
_entity_poly.pdbx_seq_one_letter_code
_entity_poly.pdbx_strand_id
1 'polypeptide(L)'
;MKKTISILILLIAFAAKSQTIQQIDSLNNQICISLKKLNSLNEAVFEGILVQHMPDFYTKHKIDTQVKSDSLLDLIYFRLQKNCDTFVTLLNQLEENKSDWEIANQKPKTNISDRDLKKFFSLKNLHYKEYDGKKVLVTHASNLWTEKFEDGTFSKLELKQTSKATFTLKFIESNNEMRKNLSVKGEEYNYGIYDKGENYYSIWVLSKEGTYYTSRIYID
;
A
#
# COMPACT_ATOMS: atom_id res chain seq x y z
N MET A 1 -40.04 -33.51 -8.26
CA MET A 1 -38.86 -33.26 -9.13
C MET A 1 -38.45 -31.81 -9.03
N LYS A 2 -37.15 -31.57 -8.76
CA LYS A 2 -36.37 -30.33 -8.93
C LYS A 2 -36.92 -29.03 -8.30
N LYS A 3 -36.64 -28.84 -7.01
CA LYS A 3 -36.44 -27.51 -6.41
C LYS A 3 -34.94 -27.24 -6.40
N THR A 4 -34.43 -26.63 -7.45
CA THR A 4 -33.06 -26.10 -7.48
C THR A 4 -33.04 -24.91 -8.44
N ILE A 5 -32.14 -23.98 -8.14
CA ILE A 5 -31.81 -22.76 -8.89
C ILE A 5 -32.53 -21.50 -8.39
N SER A 6 -32.04 -20.97 -7.27
CA SER A 6 -32.01 -19.53 -7.00
C SER A 6 -30.82 -19.18 -6.11
N ILE A 7 -29.62 -19.65 -6.51
CA ILE A 7 -28.33 -19.24 -5.94
C ILE A 7 -27.39 -18.99 -7.13
N LEU A 8 -27.69 -17.98 -7.96
CA LEU A 8 -26.77 -17.55 -9.04
C LEU A 8 -26.85 -16.05 -9.36
N ILE A 9 -27.31 -15.19 -8.43
CA ILE A 9 -27.38 -13.74 -8.66
C ILE A 9 -26.45 -12.95 -7.72
N LEU A 10 -25.94 -13.54 -6.63
CA LEU A 10 -25.00 -12.84 -5.72
C LEU A 10 -23.52 -12.86 -6.17
N LEU A 11 -23.14 -13.64 -7.19
CA LEU A 11 -21.74 -13.71 -7.65
C LEU A 11 -21.35 -12.61 -8.64
N ILE A 12 -22.32 -11.92 -9.27
CA ILE A 12 -22.04 -10.92 -10.32
C ILE A 12 -21.59 -9.57 -9.71
N ALA A 13 -22.06 -9.22 -8.51
CA ALA A 13 -21.71 -7.95 -7.86
C ALA A 13 -20.23 -7.85 -7.44
N PHE A 14 -19.59 -8.98 -7.11
CA PHE A 14 -18.17 -9.01 -6.75
C PHE A 14 -17.25 -8.91 -7.97
N ALA A 15 -17.69 -9.42 -9.13
CA ALA A 15 -16.90 -9.35 -10.37
C ALA A 15 -16.73 -7.91 -10.88
N ALA A 16 -17.76 -7.07 -10.74
CA ALA A 16 -17.72 -5.69 -11.23
C ALA A 16 -16.64 -4.84 -10.53
N LYS A 17 -16.51 -4.94 -9.20
CA LYS A 17 -15.49 -4.18 -8.44
C LYS A 17 -14.06 -4.60 -8.79
N SER A 18 -13.84 -5.91 -9.00
CA SER A 18 -12.53 -6.44 -9.38
C SER A 18 -12.09 -5.98 -10.78
N GLN A 19 -13.04 -5.89 -11.72
CA GLN A 19 -12.76 -5.36 -13.07
C GLN A 19 -12.36 -3.88 -13.03
N THR A 20 -12.99 -3.07 -12.17
CA THR A 20 -12.67 -1.65 -12.05
C THR A 20 -11.25 -1.42 -11.52
N ILE A 21 -10.82 -2.14 -10.47
CA ILE A 21 -9.46 -1.94 -9.95
C ILE A 21 -8.39 -2.36 -10.95
N GLN A 22 -8.61 -3.47 -11.69
CA GLN A 22 -7.67 -3.90 -12.73
C GLN A 22 -7.51 -2.87 -13.85
N GLN A 23 -8.60 -2.19 -14.22
CA GLN A 23 -8.57 -1.11 -15.21
C GLN A 23 -7.75 0.08 -14.71
N ILE A 24 -7.90 0.44 -13.44
CA ILE A 24 -7.14 1.52 -12.80
C ILE A 24 -5.65 1.14 -12.69
N ASP A 25 -5.34 -0.08 -12.26
CA ASP A 25 -3.96 -0.56 -12.20
C ASP A 25 -3.29 -0.57 -13.58
N SER A 26 -4.06 -0.91 -14.63
CA SER A 26 -3.59 -0.86 -16.01
C SER A 26 -3.26 0.57 -16.45
N LEU A 27 -4.14 1.53 -16.13
CA LEU A 27 -3.90 2.95 -16.38
C LEU A 27 -2.66 3.46 -15.61
N ASN A 28 -2.55 3.12 -14.33
CA ASN A 28 -1.41 3.50 -13.49
C ASN A 28 -0.09 2.96 -14.04
N ASN A 29 -0.08 1.75 -14.58
CA ASN A 29 1.10 1.19 -15.21
C ASN A 29 1.50 2.01 -16.46
N GLN A 30 0.53 2.45 -17.27
CA GLN A 30 0.80 3.30 -18.44
C GLN A 30 1.34 4.67 -18.03
N ILE A 31 0.75 5.29 -17.01
CA ILE A 31 1.24 6.54 -16.42
C ILE A 31 2.68 6.34 -15.92
N CYS A 32 2.95 5.27 -15.16
CA CYS A 32 4.28 4.98 -14.64
C CYS A 32 5.33 4.78 -15.74
N ILE A 33 4.97 4.07 -16.83
CA ILE A 33 5.84 3.91 -18.00
C ILE A 33 6.17 5.27 -18.63
N SER A 34 5.20 6.19 -18.72
CA SER A 34 5.48 7.53 -19.22
C SER A 34 6.35 8.33 -18.26
N LEU A 35 6.14 8.24 -16.94
CA LEU A 35 6.97 8.91 -15.94
C LEU A 35 8.44 8.49 -16.03
N LYS A 36 8.70 7.20 -16.25
CA LYS A 36 10.05 6.62 -16.40
C LYS A 36 10.83 7.12 -17.61
N LYS A 37 10.15 7.68 -18.62
CA LYS A 37 10.79 8.19 -19.84
C LYS A 37 11.23 9.64 -19.74
N LEU A 38 10.87 10.31 -18.64
CA LEU A 38 11.15 11.73 -18.47
C LEU A 38 12.54 11.94 -17.88
N ASN A 39 13.25 12.94 -18.41
CA ASN A 39 14.58 13.32 -17.94
C ASN A 39 14.54 14.19 -16.67
N SER A 40 13.41 14.85 -16.42
CA SER A 40 13.15 15.66 -15.23
C SER A 40 11.72 15.45 -14.78
N LEU A 41 11.52 15.27 -13.49
CA LEU A 41 10.22 15.02 -12.89
C LEU A 41 9.87 16.19 -11.96
N ASN A 42 8.73 16.82 -12.20
CA ASN A 42 8.15 17.87 -11.37
C ASN A 42 6.62 17.82 -11.47
N GLU A 43 5.95 18.61 -10.65
CA GLU A 43 4.48 18.65 -10.57
C GLU A 43 3.82 18.95 -11.92
N ALA A 44 4.21 20.02 -12.61
CA ALA A 44 3.63 20.40 -13.90
C ALA A 44 3.80 19.32 -14.97
N VAL A 45 4.95 18.62 -14.97
CA VAL A 45 5.18 17.50 -15.87
C VAL A 45 4.27 16.32 -15.52
N PHE A 46 4.07 16.02 -14.23
CA PHE A 46 3.13 14.98 -13.81
C PHE A 46 1.69 15.31 -14.22
N GLU A 47 1.24 16.55 -14.04
CA GLU A 47 -0.07 17.01 -14.51
C GLU A 47 -0.23 16.82 -16.03
N GLY A 48 0.79 17.16 -16.81
CA GLY A 48 0.80 16.95 -18.26
C GLY A 48 0.65 15.46 -18.64
N ILE A 49 1.25 14.55 -17.88
CA ILE A 49 1.10 13.10 -18.08
C ILE A 49 -0.33 12.66 -17.76
N LEU A 50 -0.95 13.18 -16.70
CA LEU A 50 -2.36 12.91 -16.41
C LEU A 50 -3.26 13.39 -17.55
N VAL A 51 -3.05 14.62 -18.05
CA VAL A 51 -3.81 15.16 -19.19
C VAL A 51 -3.67 14.29 -20.44
N GLN A 52 -2.52 13.62 -20.63
CA GLN A 52 -2.33 12.70 -21.75
C GLN A 52 -3.12 11.39 -21.61
N HIS A 53 -3.18 10.82 -20.41
CA HIS A 53 -3.73 9.47 -20.20
C HIS A 53 -5.19 9.43 -19.75
N MET A 54 -5.69 10.50 -19.13
CA MET A 54 -7.01 10.54 -18.50
C MET A 54 -8.20 10.73 -19.46
N PRO A 55 -8.15 11.57 -20.52
CA PRO A 55 -9.33 11.88 -21.34
C PRO A 55 -10.00 10.65 -21.98
N ASP A 56 -9.19 9.73 -22.53
CA ASP A 56 -9.69 8.49 -23.14
C ASP A 56 -10.31 7.58 -22.07
N PHE A 57 -9.70 7.51 -20.89
CA PHE A 57 -10.22 6.74 -19.78
C PHE A 57 -11.57 7.31 -19.29
N TYR A 58 -11.68 8.64 -19.16
CA TYR A 58 -12.91 9.32 -18.78
C TYR A 58 -14.05 9.03 -19.74
N THR A 59 -13.77 9.16 -21.04
CA THR A 59 -14.74 8.90 -22.10
C THR A 59 -15.21 7.44 -22.09
N LYS A 60 -14.26 6.50 -22.05
CA LYS A 60 -14.54 5.06 -22.05
C LYS A 60 -15.36 4.61 -20.84
N HIS A 61 -15.07 5.17 -19.67
CA HIS A 61 -15.68 4.77 -18.39
C HIS A 61 -16.81 5.70 -17.93
N LYS A 62 -17.23 6.67 -18.75
CA LYS A 62 -18.32 7.61 -18.46
C LYS A 62 -18.13 8.36 -17.14
N ILE A 63 -16.92 8.88 -16.95
CA ILE A 63 -16.57 9.78 -15.85
C ILE A 63 -17.00 11.18 -16.25
N ASP A 64 -18.23 11.55 -15.90
CA ASP A 64 -18.98 12.70 -16.41
C ASP A 64 -19.32 13.74 -15.33
N THR A 65 -18.86 13.53 -14.09
CA THR A 65 -19.10 14.43 -12.96
C THR A 65 -17.80 14.68 -12.22
N GLN A 66 -17.68 15.86 -11.60
CA GLN A 66 -16.52 16.23 -10.81
C GLN A 66 -16.24 15.23 -9.69
N VAL A 67 -17.29 14.80 -8.96
CA VAL A 67 -17.16 13.83 -7.85
C VAL A 67 -16.56 12.50 -8.31
N LYS A 68 -16.97 11.98 -9.48
CA LYS A 68 -16.38 10.75 -10.04
C LYS A 68 -14.93 10.97 -10.49
N SER A 69 -14.63 12.14 -11.05
CA SER A 69 -13.28 12.53 -11.46
C SER A 69 -12.34 12.59 -10.25
N ASP A 70 -12.73 13.30 -9.19
CA ASP A 70 -11.92 13.46 -7.98
C ASP A 70 -11.66 12.11 -7.30
N SER A 71 -12.70 11.29 -7.13
CA SER A 71 -12.56 9.95 -6.55
C SER A 71 -11.62 9.05 -7.37
N LEU A 72 -11.62 9.19 -8.69
CA LEU A 72 -10.74 8.44 -9.58
C LEU A 72 -9.31 8.96 -9.50
N LEU A 73 -9.10 10.27 -9.44
CA LEU A 73 -7.78 10.87 -9.30
C LEU A 73 -7.13 10.48 -7.98
N ASP A 74 -7.86 10.51 -6.86
CA ASP A 74 -7.38 10.04 -5.56
C ASP A 74 -6.95 8.56 -5.64
N LEU A 75 -7.78 7.74 -6.26
CA LEU A 75 -7.48 6.32 -6.41
C LEU A 75 -6.24 6.09 -7.29
N ILE A 76 -6.11 6.79 -8.41
CA ILE A 76 -4.92 6.76 -9.27
C ILE A 76 -3.69 7.19 -8.49
N TYR A 77 -3.76 8.31 -7.78
CA TYR A 77 -2.70 8.88 -6.96
C TYR A 77 -2.19 7.86 -5.94
N PHE A 78 -3.06 7.30 -5.10
CA PHE A 78 -2.65 6.32 -4.10
C PHE A 78 -2.14 5.02 -4.75
N ARG A 79 -2.79 4.54 -5.81
CA ARG A 79 -2.32 3.33 -6.52
C ARG A 79 -0.97 3.56 -7.20
N LEU A 80 -0.62 4.79 -7.63
CA LEU A 80 0.69 5.12 -8.22
C LEU A 80 1.78 5.06 -7.15
N GLN A 81 1.52 5.56 -5.94
CA GLN A 81 2.47 5.43 -4.82
C GLN A 81 2.83 3.97 -4.52
N LYS A 82 1.87 3.06 -4.68
CA LYS A 82 2.10 1.62 -4.47
C LYS A 82 2.84 0.93 -5.62
N ASN A 83 2.49 1.30 -6.85
CA ASN A 83 2.85 0.53 -8.04
C ASN A 83 3.97 1.18 -8.89
N CYS A 84 4.43 2.38 -8.56
CA CYS A 84 5.40 3.14 -9.35
C CYS A 84 6.47 3.80 -8.49
N ASP A 85 7.67 3.23 -8.44
CA ASP A 85 8.75 3.75 -7.58
C ASP A 85 9.27 5.12 -8.08
N THR A 86 9.18 5.38 -9.39
CA THR A 86 9.46 6.71 -9.97
C THR A 86 8.51 7.79 -9.45
N PHE A 87 7.23 7.44 -9.24
CA PHE A 87 6.27 8.37 -8.67
C PHE A 87 6.53 8.62 -7.18
N VAL A 88 6.87 7.59 -6.40
CA VAL A 88 7.29 7.76 -5.00
C VAL A 88 8.53 8.66 -4.90
N THR A 89 9.48 8.51 -5.82
CA THR A 89 10.67 9.36 -5.90
C THR A 89 10.30 10.82 -6.16
N LEU A 90 9.32 11.10 -7.03
CA LEU A 90 8.79 12.45 -7.23
C LEU A 90 8.23 13.02 -5.94
N LEU A 91 7.34 12.28 -5.27
CA LEU A 91 6.70 12.76 -4.05
C LEU A 91 7.73 13.09 -2.95
N ASN A 92 8.75 12.25 -2.80
CA ASN A 92 9.85 12.51 -1.86
C ASN A 92 10.70 13.76 -2.20
N GLN A 93 10.62 14.29 -3.43
CA GLN A 93 11.26 15.55 -3.81
C GLN A 93 10.37 16.77 -3.57
N LEU A 94 9.05 16.59 -3.65
CA LEU A 94 8.06 17.66 -3.50
C LEU A 94 7.69 17.91 -2.05
N GLU A 95 7.67 16.84 -1.25
CA GLU A 95 7.23 16.86 0.13
C GLU A 95 8.35 16.35 1.06
N GLU A 96 8.37 16.89 2.28
CA GLU A 96 9.28 16.42 3.33
C GLU A 96 8.76 15.12 3.94
N ASN A 97 9.55 14.05 3.85
CA ASN A 97 9.25 12.79 4.52
C ASN A 97 9.56 12.89 6.03
N LYS A 98 8.51 12.81 6.86
CA LYS A 98 8.61 12.86 8.34
C LYS A 98 8.54 11.48 9.00
N SER A 99 8.53 10.42 8.20
CA SER A 99 8.55 9.03 8.65
C SER A 99 9.97 8.47 8.78
N ASP A 100 10.08 7.19 9.15
CA ASP A 100 11.35 6.44 9.09
C ASP A 100 11.51 5.66 7.76
N TRP A 101 10.64 5.88 6.78
CA TRP A 101 10.71 5.18 5.49
C TRP A 101 11.84 5.72 4.62
N GLU A 102 12.70 4.84 4.13
CA GLU A 102 13.81 5.15 3.24
C GLU A 102 13.89 4.14 2.09
N ILE A 103 14.44 4.57 0.94
CA ILE A 103 14.75 3.66 -0.17
C ILE A 103 16.12 3.02 0.08
N ALA A 104 16.20 1.70 -0.06
CA ALA A 104 17.43 0.94 0.04
C ALA A 104 17.82 0.35 -1.33
N ASN A 105 19.07 0.58 -1.75
CA ASN A 105 19.60 0.09 -3.02
C ASN A 105 19.69 -1.44 -3.11
N GLN A 106 19.68 -2.14 -1.97
CA GLN A 106 19.74 -3.59 -1.88
C GLN A 106 19.01 -4.09 -0.65
N LYS A 107 18.67 -5.38 -0.65
CA LYS A 107 18.08 -6.04 0.53
C LYS A 107 19.02 -5.89 1.74
N PRO A 108 18.54 -5.35 2.88
CA PRO A 108 19.36 -5.25 4.09
C PRO A 108 19.82 -6.62 4.58
N LYS A 109 21.06 -6.69 5.08
CA LYS A 109 21.59 -7.90 5.71
C LYS A 109 20.89 -8.13 7.05
N THR A 110 20.41 -9.35 7.27
CA THR A 110 19.77 -9.75 8.52
C THR A 110 20.83 -9.94 9.62
N ASN A 111 20.80 -9.07 10.62
CA ASN A 111 21.69 -9.04 11.79
C ASN A 111 20.91 -9.16 13.12
N ILE A 112 19.70 -9.74 13.09
CA ILE A 112 18.84 -9.91 14.26
C ILE A 112 18.90 -11.35 14.81
N SER A 113 18.83 -11.48 16.13
CA SER A 113 18.86 -12.79 16.79
C SER A 113 17.53 -13.55 16.71
N ASP A 114 17.57 -14.88 16.73
CA ASP A 114 16.38 -15.74 16.83
C ASP A 114 15.51 -15.40 18.07
N ARG A 115 16.14 -14.94 19.16
CA ARG A 115 15.42 -14.52 20.37
C ARG A 115 14.61 -13.26 20.12
N ASP A 116 15.20 -12.26 19.47
CA ASP A 116 14.53 -10.98 19.19
C ASP A 116 13.43 -11.13 18.15
N LEU A 117 13.62 -12.02 17.17
CA LEU A 117 12.58 -12.38 16.20
C LEU A 117 11.37 -13.03 16.87
N LYS A 118 11.59 -14.00 17.76
CA LYS A 118 10.50 -14.61 18.55
C LYS A 118 9.78 -13.57 19.41
N LYS A 119 10.52 -12.61 19.98
CA LYS A 119 9.95 -11.51 20.75
C LYS A 119 9.09 -10.60 19.87
N PHE A 120 9.53 -10.22 18.67
CA PHE A 120 8.73 -9.39 17.76
C PHE A 120 7.33 -9.97 17.54
N PHE A 121 7.24 -11.26 17.18
CA PHE A 121 5.97 -11.91 16.91
C PHE A 121 5.12 -12.16 18.17
N SER A 122 5.66 -11.97 19.38
CA SER A 122 4.88 -12.04 20.63
C SER A 122 4.44 -10.68 21.15
N LEU A 123 4.96 -9.57 20.60
CA LEU A 123 4.52 -8.22 20.95
C LEU A 123 3.08 -8.00 20.48
N LYS A 124 2.29 -7.36 21.35
CA LYS A 124 0.88 -7.05 21.10
C LYS A 124 0.66 -5.62 20.64
N ASN A 125 1.45 -4.67 21.15
CA ASN A 125 1.32 -3.25 20.84
C ASN A 125 2.62 -2.78 20.22
N LEU A 126 2.50 -2.14 19.08
CA LEU A 126 3.58 -1.61 18.27
C LEU A 126 3.11 -0.30 17.66
N HIS A 127 4.02 0.46 17.08
CA HIS A 127 3.65 1.56 16.22
C HIS A 127 4.67 1.84 15.13
N TYR A 128 4.24 2.59 14.12
CA TYR A 128 5.12 3.19 13.12
C TYR A 128 4.67 4.61 12.82
N LYS A 129 5.47 5.35 12.04
CA LYS A 129 5.15 6.70 11.59
C LYS A 129 4.74 6.69 10.12
N GLU A 130 3.64 7.38 9.81
CA GLU A 130 3.25 7.70 8.44
C GLU A 130 4.16 8.77 7.85
N TYR A 131 4.04 8.97 6.55
CA TYR A 131 4.80 9.97 5.79
C TYR A 131 4.73 11.38 6.40
N ASP A 132 3.57 11.76 6.93
CA ASP A 132 3.34 13.07 7.60
C ASP A 132 3.84 13.11 9.06
N GLY A 133 4.43 12.02 9.54
CA GLY A 133 4.97 11.87 10.90
C GLY A 133 3.95 11.40 11.93
N LYS A 134 2.67 11.26 11.56
CA LYS A 134 1.61 10.80 12.47
C LYS A 134 1.85 9.36 12.90
N LYS A 135 1.43 9.05 14.12
CA LYS A 135 1.60 7.73 14.71
C LYS A 135 0.47 6.80 14.27
N VAL A 136 0.83 5.61 13.77
CA VAL A 136 -0.12 4.51 13.58
C VAL A 136 0.11 3.47 14.65
N LEU A 137 -0.92 3.29 15.49
CA LEU A 137 -0.89 2.27 16.51
C LEU A 137 -1.25 0.92 15.89
N VAL A 138 -0.48 -0.09 16.23
CA VAL A 138 -0.68 -1.46 15.75
C VAL A 138 -0.99 -2.34 16.93
N THR A 139 -2.12 -3.05 16.85
CA THR A 139 -2.44 -4.17 17.73
C THR A 139 -2.32 -5.48 16.98
N HIS A 140 -1.50 -6.37 17.51
CA HIS A 140 -1.30 -7.72 17.02
C HIS A 140 -2.00 -8.74 17.94
N ALA A 141 -2.99 -9.46 17.41
CA ALA A 141 -3.71 -10.51 18.12
C ALA A 141 -4.23 -11.57 17.16
N SER A 142 -4.02 -12.87 17.46
CA SER A 142 -4.60 -13.99 16.70
C SER A 142 -4.38 -13.90 15.17
N ASN A 143 -3.15 -13.61 14.75
CA ASN A 143 -2.76 -13.38 13.35
C ASN A 143 -3.41 -12.15 12.70
N LEU A 144 -4.07 -11.28 13.45
CA LEU A 144 -4.61 -10.02 12.97
C LEU A 144 -3.65 -8.89 13.32
N TRP A 145 -3.29 -8.13 12.31
CA TRP A 145 -2.58 -6.86 12.40
C TRP A 145 -3.60 -5.74 12.21
N THR A 146 -3.96 -5.07 13.30
CA THR A 146 -4.94 -3.97 13.28
C THR A 146 -4.23 -2.65 13.45
N GLU A 147 -4.37 -1.79 12.46
CA GLU A 147 -3.84 -0.43 12.45
C GLU A 147 -4.93 0.53 12.91
N LYS A 148 -4.58 1.48 13.77
CA LYS A 148 -5.44 2.59 14.19
C LYS A 148 -4.73 3.91 13.92
N PHE A 149 -5.39 4.75 13.13
CA PHE A 149 -4.91 6.07 12.72
C PHE A 149 -5.35 7.14 13.72
N GLU A 150 -4.68 8.29 13.71
CA GLU A 150 -4.99 9.42 14.62
C GLU A 150 -6.40 9.98 14.43
N ASP A 151 -6.94 9.91 13.21
CA ASP A 151 -8.32 10.32 12.89
C ASP A 151 -9.39 9.32 13.37
N GLY A 152 -8.99 8.25 14.04
CA GLY A 152 -9.86 7.21 14.58
C GLY A 152 -10.27 6.14 13.57
N THR A 153 -9.85 6.25 12.31
CA THR A 153 -10.03 5.20 11.30
C THR A 153 -9.10 4.01 11.58
N PHE A 154 -9.31 2.91 10.86
CA PHE A 154 -8.54 1.68 11.03
C PHE A 154 -8.30 0.94 9.72
N SER A 155 -7.30 0.07 9.74
CA SER A 155 -7.09 -0.98 8.75
C SER A 155 -6.94 -2.32 9.45
N LYS A 156 -7.37 -3.39 8.79
CA LYS A 156 -7.13 -4.77 9.23
C LYS A 156 -6.35 -5.53 8.18
N LEU A 157 -5.32 -6.22 8.62
CA LEU A 157 -4.50 -7.09 7.79
C LEU A 157 -4.33 -8.45 8.50
N GLU A 158 -4.23 -9.52 7.72
CA GLU A 158 -3.83 -10.83 8.22
C GLU A 158 -2.31 -10.92 8.20
N LEU A 159 -1.71 -11.18 9.37
CA LEU A 159 -0.29 -11.44 9.53
C LEU A 159 -0.02 -12.93 9.37
N LYS A 160 0.92 -13.27 8.50
CA LYS A 160 1.42 -14.64 8.34
C LYS A 160 2.93 -14.65 8.36
N GLN A 161 3.52 -15.30 9.35
CA GLN A 161 4.95 -15.55 9.36
C GLN A 161 5.32 -16.52 8.23
N THR A 162 6.23 -16.12 7.33
CA THR A 162 6.64 -16.91 6.16
C THR A 162 8.02 -17.54 6.32
N SER A 163 8.86 -16.98 7.19
CA SER A 163 10.11 -17.58 7.65
C SER A 163 10.47 -17.07 9.06
N LYS A 164 11.65 -17.42 9.59
CA LYS A 164 12.11 -16.88 10.88
C LYS A 164 12.09 -15.34 10.93
N ALA A 165 12.51 -14.70 9.85
CA ALA A 165 12.71 -13.24 9.79
C ALA A 165 11.82 -12.55 8.76
N THR A 166 10.85 -13.23 8.17
CA THR A 166 9.93 -12.65 7.18
C THR A 166 8.49 -12.99 7.49
N PHE A 167 7.60 -12.08 7.10
CA PHE A 167 6.17 -12.23 7.25
C PHE A 167 5.45 -11.50 6.13
N THR A 168 4.20 -11.87 5.90
CA THR A 168 3.30 -11.14 5.02
C THR A 168 2.21 -10.47 5.81
N LEU A 169 1.78 -9.30 5.35
CA LEU A 169 0.53 -8.68 5.75
C LEU A 169 -0.41 -8.71 4.55
N LYS A 170 -1.56 -9.37 4.71
CA LYS A 170 -2.58 -9.44 3.67
C LYS A 170 -3.74 -8.51 4.01
N PHE A 171 -4.01 -7.56 3.12
CA PHE A 171 -5.03 -6.54 3.37
C PHE A 171 -6.44 -7.16 3.41
N ILE A 172 -7.20 -6.87 4.47
CA ILE A 172 -8.58 -7.36 4.65
C ILE A 172 -9.56 -6.24 4.32
N GLU A 173 -9.47 -5.12 5.04
CA GLU A 173 -10.36 -3.96 4.92
C GLU A 173 -9.75 -2.73 5.60
N SER A 174 -10.26 -1.55 5.24
CA SER A 174 -9.95 -0.28 5.90
C SER A 174 -11.10 0.70 5.70
N ASN A 175 -11.36 1.53 6.70
CA ASN A 175 -12.23 2.71 6.57
C ASN A 175 -11.41 4.02 6.49
N ASN A 176 -10.09 3.93 6.49
CA ASN A 176 -9.20 5.07 6.24
C ASN A 176 -9.15 5.38 4.73
N GLU A 177 -9.30 6.65 4.36
CA GLU A 177 -9.41 7.09 2.96
C GLU A 177 -8.16 6.72 2.14
N MET A 178 -6.97 7.00 2.68
CA MET A 178 -5.72 6.67 2.02
C MET A 178 -5.57 5.15 1.88
N ARG A 179 -5.72 4.39 2.99
CA ARG A 179 -5.42 2.94 2.99
C ARG A 179 -6.38 2.13 2.14
N LYS A 180 -7.67 2.48 2.10
CA LYS A 180 -8.67 1.79 1.26
C LYS A 180 -8.45 2.04 -0.24
N ASN A 181 -7.83 3.16 -0.61
CA ASN A 181 -7.49 3.48 -2.01
C ASN A 181 -6.11 2.92 -2.40
N LEU A 182 -5.18 2.83 -1.44
CA LEU A 182 -3.85 2.24 -1.63
C LEU A 182 -3.93 0.72 -1.85
N SER A 183 -4.79 0.03 -1.09
CA SER A 183 -4.84 -1.44 -1.03
C SER A 183 -6.21 -1.99 -1.44
N VAL A 184 -6.22 -3.10 -2.17
CA VAL A 184 -7.43 -3.91 -2.37
C VAL A 184 -7.38 -5.22 -1.60
N LYS A 185 -8.57 -5.71 -1.23
CA LYS A 185 -8.72 -6.91 -0.40
C LYS A 185 -7.96 -8.09 -1.01
N GLY A 186 -7.14 -8.72 -0.18
CA GLY A 186 -6.32 -9.87 -0.55
C GLY A 186 -4.94 -9.53 -1.09
N GLU A 187 -4.61 -8.25 -1.32
CA GLU A 187 -3.23 -7.86 -1.65
C GLU A 187 -2.29 -8.15 -0.48
N GLU A 188 -1.11 -8.68 -0.79
CA GLU A 188 -0.10 -9.09 0.19
C GLU A 188 1.13 -8.19 0.10
N TYR A 189 1.66 -7.84 1.27
CA TYR A 189 2.89 -7.07 1.45
C TYR A 189 3.93 -7.95 2.12
N ASN A 190 5.11 -8.07 1.50
CA ASN A 190 6.18 -8.94 1.99
C ASN A 190 7.17 -8.12 2.82
N TYR A 191 7.27 -8.45 4.11
CA TYR A 191 8.17 -7.80 5.04
C TYR A 191 9.29 -8.73 5.48
N GLY A 192 10.43 -8.15 5.84
CA GLY A 192 11.42 -8.83 6.65
C GLY A 192 12.00 -7.95 7.73
N ILE A 193 12.36 -8.57 8.85
CA ILE A 193 12.98 -7.94 10.00
C ILE A 193 14.47 -8.21 9.89
N TYR A 194 15.29 -7.16 9.92
CA TYR A 194 16.73 -7.31 9.70
C TYR A 194 17.58 -6.82 10.87
N ASP A 195 17.03 -6.00 11.77
CA ASP A 195 17.79 -5.50 12.92
C ASP A 195 16.87 -5.15 14.09
N LYS A 196 17.45 -5.00 15.29
CA LYS A 196 16.76 -4.62 16.53
C LYS A 196 17.52 -3.50 17.22
N GLY A 197 16.88 -2.34 17.34
CA GLY A 197 17.34 -1.22 18.14
C GLY A 197 16.93 -1.35 19.62
N GLU A 198 17.10 -0.30 20.42
CA GLU A 198 16.71 -0.33 21.83
C GLU A 198 15.20 -0.56 22.00
N ASN A 199 14.40 0.23 21.31
CA ASN A 199 12.93 0.27 21.37
C ASN A 199 12.24 0.08 20.01
N TYR A 200 12.95 -0.42 18.99
CA TYR A 200 12.40 -0.64 17.65
C TYR A 200 12.99 -1.87 16.96
N TYR A 201 12.30 -2.31 15.92
CA TYR A 201 12.75 -3.29 14.94
C TYR A 201 12.87 -2.63 13.58
N SER A 202 13.99 -2.86 12.90
CA SER A 202 14.16 -2.40 11.53
C SER A 202 13.58 -3.42 10.57
N ILE A 203 12.74 -2.94 9.66
CA ILE A 203 12.06 -3.74 8.66
C ILE A 203 12.42 -3.31 7.25
N TRP A 204 12.30 -4.22 6.30
CA TRP A 204 12.22 -3.90 4.89
C TRP A 204 10.91 -4.41 4.30
N VAL A 205 10.45 -3.75 3.24
CA VAL A 205 9.38 -4.20 2.33
C VAL A 205 9.91 -4.15 0.91
N LEU A 206 9.46 -5.08 0.06
CA LEU A 206 9.78 -5.11 -1.36
C LEU A 206 8.60 -4.57 -2.17
N SER A 207 8.82 -3.53 -2.97
CA SER A 207 7.80 -3.00 -3.89
C SER A 207 7.55 -3.96 -5.05
N LYS A 208 6.47 -3.70 -5.81
CA LYS A 208 6.17 -4.47 -7.02
C LYS A 208 7.23 -4.31 -8.11
N GLU A 209 7.95 -3.19 -8.15
CA GLU A 209 9.01 -2.95 -9.15
C GLU A 209 10.39 -3.42 -8.68
N GLY A 210 10.47 -4.04 -7.50
CA GLY A 210 11.70 -4.64 -6.99
C GLY A 210 12.56 -3.72 -6.13
N THR A 211 12.07 -2.54 -5.75
CA THR A 211 12.76 -1.61 -4.85
C THR A 211 12.56 -2.04 -3.40
N TYR A 212 13.65 -2.04 -2.62
CA TYR A 212 13.56 -2.24 -1.19
C TYR A 212 13.31 -0.91 -0.50
N TYR A 213 12.32 -0.89 0.38
CA TYR A 213 12.09 0.22 1.30
C TYR A 213 12.36 -0.27 2.72
N THR A 214 13.01 0.54 3.53
CA THR A 214 13.30 0.24 4.95
C THR A 214 12.56 1.19 5.86
N SER A 215 12.19 0.71 7.05
CA SER A 215 11.56 1.54 8.08
C SER A 215 11.74 0.92 9.46
N ARG A 216 11.15 1.55 10.47
CA ARG A 216 11.16 1.12 11.86
C ARG A 216 9.75 0.85 12.37
N ILE A 217 9.63 -0.22 13.15
CA ILE A 217 8.46 -0.52 13.97
C ILE A 217 8.88 -0.45 15.42
N TYR A 218 8.26 0.46 16.17
CA TYR A 218 8.57 0.76 17.55
C TYR A 218 7.73 -0.09 18.50
N ILE A 219 8.31 -0.39 19.66
CA ILE A 219 7.67 -1.09 20.76
C ILE A 219 6.92 -0.05 21.60
N ASP A 220 5.63 -0.28 21.85
CA ASP A 220 4.81 0.51 22.79
C ASP A 220 4.81 -0.09 24.21
#